data_AF-A0A7W3N2W5-F1
#
_entry.id   AF-A0A7W3N2W5-F1
#
_cell.length_a   1.000
_cell.length_b   1.000
_cell.length_c   1.000
_cell.angle_alpha   90.00
_cell.angle_beta   90.00
_cell.angle_gamma   90.00
#
_symmetry.space_group_name_H-M   'P 1'
#
loop_
_entity.id
_entity.type
_entity.pdbx_description
1 polymer ?
#
loop_
_entity_poly.entity_id
_entity_poly.type
_entity_poly.pdbx_seq_one_letter_code
_entity_poly.pdbx_strand_id
1 'polypeptide(L)' 'MVYVYELDPATECYALTGIHHDRLKVSVPYDIEIDLTRVGRRGM' A
#
# COMPACT_ATOMS: atom_id res chain seq x y z
N MET A 1 2.78 8.23 5.36
CA MET A 1 3.51 7.74 4.18
C MET A 1 3.50 6.23 4.17
N VAL A 2 2.95 5.62 3.11
CA VAL A 2 3.04 4.18 2.83
C VAL A 2 3.43 3.97 1.37
N TYR A 3 4.08 2.86 1.10
CA TYR A 3 4.53 2.46 -0.23
C TYR A 3 3.81 1.16 -0.60
N VAL A 4 3.22 1.11 -1.78
CA VAL A 4 2.55 -0.08 -2.30
C VAL A 4 3.48 -0.70 -3.33
N TYR A 5 3.72 -2.00 -3.15
CA TYR A 5 4.47 -2.80 -4.10
C TYR A 5 3.60 -3.98 -4.52
N GLU A 6 3.61 -4.28 -5.82
CA GLU A 6 3.00 -5.49 -6.36
C GLU A 6 4.09 -6.46 -6.82
N LEU A 7 3.81 -7.76 -6.67
CA LEU A 7 4.69 -8.80 -7.18
C LEU A 7 4.49 -8.87 -8.70
N ASP A 8 5.53 -8.51 -9.45
CA ASP A 8 5.55 -8.66 -10.90
C ASP A 8 5.82 -10.14 -11.25
N PRO A 9 4.88 -10.85 -11.89
CA PRO A 9 5.02 -12.27 -12.17
C PRO A 9 6.05 -12.58 -13.26
N ALA A 10 6.48 -11.58 -14.06
CA ALA A 10 7.46 -11.78 -15.12
C ALA A 10 8.90 -11.74 -14.60
N THR A 11 9.14 -10.99 -13.53
CA THR A 11 10.46 -10.76 -12.92
C THR A 11 10.59 -11.36 -11.53
N GLU A 12 9.49 -11.87 -10.96
CA GLU A 12 9.40 -12.38 -9.58
C GLU A 12 9.88 -11.36 -8.53
N CYS A 13 9.76 -10.07 -8.86
CA CYS A 13 10.24 -8.95 -8.05
C CYS A 13 9.09 -8.04 -7.61
N TYR A 14 9.27 -7.37 -6.48
CA TYR A 14 8.33 -6.35 -6.01
C TYR A 14 8.58 -5.02 -6.71
N ALA A 15 7.62 -4.57 -7.51
CA ALA A 15 7.66 -3.29 -8.21
C ALA A 15 6.85 -2.24 -7.46
N LEU A 16 7.38 -1.02 -7.34
CA LEU A 16 6.67 0.10 -6.71
C LEU A 16 5.49 0.52 -7.58
N THR A 17 4.28 0.47 -7.03
CA THR A 17 3.06 0.85 -7.75
C THR A 17 2.45 2.15 -7.23
N GLY A 18 2.74 2.55 -5.99
CA GLY A 18 2.21 3.80 -5.46
C GLY A 18 2.85 4.27 -4.15
N ILE A 19 2.83 5.59 -3.94
CA ILE A 19 3.23 6.25 -2.69
C ILE A 19 2.04 7.05 -2.18
N HIS A 20 1.61 6.78 -0.95
CA HIS A 20 0.41 7.38 -0.36
C HIS A 20 0.74 8.12 0.93
N HIS A 21 0.28 9.37 1.02
CA HIS A 21 0.62 10.28 2.10
C HIS A 21 -0.44 10.26 3.20
N ASP A 22 -1.69 10.55 2.83
CA ASP A 22 -2.82 10.72 3.75
C ASP A 22 -3.85 9.59 3.65
N ARG A 23 -4.05 9.03 2.45
CA ARG A 23 -5.00 7.96 2.18
C ARG A 23 -4.38 6.92 1.27
N LEU A 24 -4.45 5.67 1.69
CA LEU A 24 -4.22 4.52 0.82
C LEU A 24 -5.55 4.13 0.19
N LYS A 25 -5.58 4.06 -1.14
CA LYS A 25 -6.68 3.47 -1.90
C LYS A 25 -6.10 2.61 -3.02
N VAL A 26 -6.37 1.32 -2.96
CA VAL A 26 -6.06 0.37 -4.03
C VAL A 26 -7.33 -0.40 -4.35
N SER A 27 -7.60 -0.61 -5.64
CA SER A 27 -8.77 -1.36 -6.11
C SER A 27 -8.41 -2.77 -6.59
N VAL A 28 -7.11 -3.07 -6.65
CA VAL A 28 -6.57 -4.36 -7.12
C VAL A 28 -5.43 -4.81 -6.20
N PRO A 29 -5.27 -6.13 -6.02
CA PRO A 29 -6.22 -7.19 -6.39
C PRO A 29 -7.54 -7.15 -5.61
N TYR A 30 -7.61 -6.34 -4.54
CA TYR A 30 -8.79 -6.13 -3.71
C TYR A 30 -9.02 -4.64 -3.49
N ASP A 31 -10.27 -4.27 -3.24
CA ASP A 31 -10.62 -2.90 -2.84
C ASP A 31 -10.26 -2.69 -1.37
N ILE A 32 -9.26 -1.83 -1.13
CA ILE A 32 -8.74 -1.50 0.19
C ILE A 32 -8.63 0.02 0.28
N GLU A 33 -9.26 0.57 1.31
CA GLU A 33 -9.20 1.97 1.65
C GLU A 33 -8.78 2.15 3.11
N ILE A 34 -7.70 2.90 3.33
CA ILE A 34 -7.18 3.20 4.67
C ILE A 34 -6.90 4.70 4.77
N ASP A 35 -7.52 5.34 5.76
CA ASP A 35 -7.17 6.68 6.20
C ASP A 35 -5.91 6.62 7.07
N LEU A 36 -4.79 7.07 6.51
CA LEU A 36 -3.47 7.01 7.15
C LEU A 36 -3.30 8.07 8.24
N THR A 37 -4.16 9.10 8.29
CA THR A 37 -4.13 10.12 9.34
C THR A 37 -4.58 9.58 10.69
N ARG A 38 -5.35 8.47 10.68
CA ARG A 38 -5.92 7.83 11.86
C ARG A 38 -5.19 6.56 12.28
N VAL A 39 -4.19 6.12 11.50
CA VAL A 39 -3.38 4.94 11.81
C VAL A 39 -2.42 5.29 12.96
N GLY A 40 -2.72 4.76 14.15
CA GLY A 40 -1.82 4.81 15.30
C GLY A 40 -0.67 3.81 15.18
N ARG A 41 0.44 4.08 15.89
CA ARG A 41 1.57 3.15 15.99
C ARG A 41 1.14 1.88 16.72
N ARG A 42 1.13 0.73 16.03
CA ARG A 42 1.03 -0.59 16.69
C ARG A 42 2.43 -1.00 17.13
N GLY A 43 2.72 -0.78 18.41
CA GLY A 43 3.94 -1.27 19.05
C GLY A 43 3.75 -1.32 20.55
N MET A 44 3.64 -2.54 21.08
CA MET A 44 4.10 -2.90 22.41
C MET A 44 5.42 -3.63 22.23
#